data_AF-A0RUP8-F1
#
_entry.id   AF-A0RUP8-F1
#
_cell.length_a   1.000
_cell.length_b   1.000
_cell.length_c   1.000
_cell.angle_alpha   90.00
_cell.angle_beta   90.00
_cell.angle_gamma   90.00
#
_symmetry.space_group_name_H-M   'P 1'
#
loop_
_entity.id
_entity.type
_entity.pdbx_description
1 polymer ?
#
loop_
_entity_poly.entity_id
_entity_poly.type
_entity_poly.pdbx_seq_one_letter_code
_entity_poly.pdbx_strand_id
1 'polypeptide(L)'
;MNTQYSPKESRHIVHKARDLCDGLGASIRVVRVATGFIELDVSVAPSLLDELIGRLRPIGGLDNIRHVTEEEEITKDEGIVEGISYFNGERFWEAHEAWEGAWKKCSGDEKSLVQGIILVAVAFAHSQKNDDDIGINMFGRALEKMGEFAGIYHNIDVGRIRSKITAMMDERRMELFRI
;
A
#
# COMPACT_ATOMS: atom_id res chain seq x y z
N MET A 1 -9.54 2.71 14.78
CA MET A 1 -8.61 3.86 14.67
C MET A 1 -7.35 3.51 15.43
N ASN A 2 -6.20 3.55 14.76
CA ASN A 2 -4.89 3.34 15.36
C ASN A 2 -4.50 4.61 16.12
N THR A 3 -4.38 4.50 17.44
CA THR A 3 -4.02 5.61 18.34
C THR A 3 -2.68 5.41 19.03
N GLN A 4 -2.01 4.28 18.76
CA GLN A 4 -0.83 3.83 19.51
C GLN A 4 0.47 3.92 18.71
N TYR A 5 0.39 3.80 17.38
CA TYR A 5 1.58 3.65 16.54
C TYR A 5 1.57 4.66 15.39
N SER A 6 2.77 5.12 15.03
CA SER A 6 3.05 5.85 13.81
C SER A 6 3.98 5.02 12.91
N PRO A 7 4.25 5.45 11.66
CA PRO A 7 5.22 4.77 10.81
C PRO A 7 6.59 4.57 11.47
N LYS A 8 7.01 5.44 12.41
CA LYS A 8 8.30 5.32 13.13
C LYS A 8 8.42 4.01 13.89
N GLU A 9 7.30 3.47 14.36
CA GLU A 9 7.26 2.21 15.11
C GLU A 9 7.22 0.98 14.20
N SER A 10 7.10 1.12 12.87
CA SER A 10 7.00 -0.01 11.91
C SER A 10 8.04 -1.10 12.18
N ARG A 11 9.34 -0.73 12.22
CA ARG A 11 10.42 -1.69 12.46
C ARG A 11 10.32 -2.32 13.85
N HIS A 12 9.98 -1.55 14.87
CA HIS A 12 9.82 -2.08 16.23
C HIS A 12 8.69 -3.11 16.30
N ILE A 13 7.55 -2.83 15.64
CA ILE A 13 6.41 -3.76 15.58
C ILE A 13 6.80 -5.04 14.84
N VAL A 14 7.61 -4.97 13.76
CA VAL A 14 8.12 -6.18 13.08
C VAL A 14 8.88 -7.07 14.06
N HIS A 15 9.79 -6.51 14.86
CA HIS A 15 10.57 -7.30 15.82
C HIS A 15 9.66 -7.88 16.91
N LYS A 16 8.78 -7.05 17.51
CA LYS A 16 7.80 -7.49 18.51
C LYS A 16 6.92 -8.63 17.99
N ALA A 17 6.44 -8.52 16.75
CA ALA A 17 5.60 -9.53 16.12
C ALA A 17 6.36 -10.86 15.93
N ARG A 18 7.63 -10.78 15.50
CA ARG A 18 8.50 -11.97 15.37
C ARG A 18 8.72 -12.65 16.72
N ASP A 19 8.99 -11.89 17.77
CA ASP A 19 9.19 -12.42 19.12
C ASP A 19 7.92 -13.12 19.64
N LEU A 20 6.73 -12.52 19.42
CA LEU A 20 5.45 -13.12 19.80
C LEU A 20 5.15 -14.42 19.04
N CYS A 21 5.60 -14.51 17.80
CA CYS A 21 5.38 -15.64 16.92
C CYS A 21 6.56 -16.63 16.88
N ASP A 22 7.52 -16.51 17.80
CA ASP A 22 8.66 -17.41 17.86
C ASP A 22 8.21 -18.87 18.02
N GLY A 23 8.87 -19.76 17.28
CA GLY A 23 8.53 -21.19 17.20
C GLY A 23 7.24 -21.55 16.43
N LEU A 24 6.44 -20.58 15.96
CA LEU A 24 5.20 -20.85 15.21
C LEU A 24 5.45 -21.30 13.76
N GLY A 25 6.63 -21.01 13.21
CA GLY A 25 6.89 -21.18 11.78
C GLY A 25 6.22 -20.12 10.89
N ALA A 26 5.78 -19.00 11.47
CA ALA A 26 5.31 -17.84 10.74
C ALA A 26 6.50 -16.95 10.32
N SER A 27 6.44 -16.38 9.12
CA SER A 27 7.38 -15.38 8.62
C SER A 27 6.71 -14.02 8.54
N ILE A 28 7.14 -13.07 9.37
CA ILE A 28 6.63 -11.70 9.39
C ILE A 28 7.65 -10.81 8.68
N ARG A 29 7.28 -10.31 7.50
CA ARG A 29 8.20 -9.59 6.61
C ARG A 29 8.13 -8.08 6.81
N VAL A 30 6.93 -7.52 6.76
CA VAL A 30 6.70 -6.08 6.73
C VAL A 30 5.56 -5.71 7.67
N VAL A 31 5.69 -4.57 8.33
CA VAL A 31 4.59 -3.88 9.01
C VAL A 31 4.41 -2.51 8.37
N ARG A 32 3.21 -2.20 7.91
CA ARG A 32 2.81 -0.87 7.45
C ARG A 32 1.87 -0.25 8.48
N VAL A 33 2.17 0.97 8.93
CA VAL A 33 1.37 1.67 9.95
C VAL A 33 0.59 2.79 9.28
N ALA A 34 -0.72 2.61 9.17
CA ALA A 34 -1.66 3.62 8.69
C ALA A 34 -2.23 4.42 9.87
N THR A 35 -2.94 5.52 9.57
CA THR A 35 -3.65 6.28 10.62
C THR A 35 -4.79 5.48 11.26
N GLY A 36 -5.40 4.57 10.49
CA GLY A 36 -6.56 3.79 10.91
C GLY A 36 -6.24 2.42 11.51
N PHE A 37 -5.16 1.78 11.06
CA PHE A 37 -4.82 0.38 11.30
C PHE A 37 -3.31 0.12 11.16
N ILE A 38 -2.90 -1.11 11.49
CA ILE A 38 -1.57 -1.64 11.16
C ILE A 38 -1.78 -2.85 10.27
N GLU A 39 -1.02 -2.94 9.19
CA GLU A 39 -1.03 -4.05 8.26
C GLU A 39 0.25 -4.87 8.43
N LEU A 40 0.13 -6.20 8.47
CA LEU A 40 1.24 -7.13 8.59
C LEU A 40 1.27 -8.03 7.36
N ASP A 41 2.41 -8.06 6.65
CA ASP A 41 2.71 -9.07 5.65
C ASP A 41 3.27 -10.32 6.35
N VAL A 42 2.47 -11.38 6.39
CA VAL A 42 2.77 -12.63 7.08
C VAL A 42 2.59 -13.82 6.15
N SER A 43 3.53 -14.76 6.20
CA SER A 43 3.34 -16.12 5.67
C SER A 43 3.29 -17.13 6.81
N VAL A 44 2.28 -17.98 6.83
CA VAL A 44 2.09 -19.03 7.83
C VAL A 44 1.30 -20.20 7.21
N ALA A 45 1.44 -21.41 7.75
CA ALA A 45 0.57 -22.52 7.36
C ALA A 45 -0.90 -22.21 7.73
N PRO A 46 -1.89 -22.53 6.87
CA PRO A 46 -3.30 -22.21 7.14
C PRO A 46 -3.83 -22.77 8.46
N SER A 47 -3.35 -23.94 8.88
CA SER A 47 -3.73 -24.60 10.14
C SER A 47 -3.27 -23.86 11.40
N LEU A 48 -2.36 -22.89 11.27
CA LEU A 48 -1.80 -22.12 12.39
C LEU A 48 -2.32 -20.68 12.44
N LEU A 49 -3.30 -20.33 11.60
CA LEU A 49 -3.82 -18.97 11.49
C LEU A 49 -4.44 -18.47 12.80
N ASP A 50 -5.25 -19.29 13.48
CA ASP A 50 -5.87 -18.90 14.75
C ASP A 50 -4.84 -18.68 15.86
N GLU A 51 -3.79 -19.51 15.90
CA GLU A 51 -2.69 -19.35 16.85
C GLU A 51 -1.87 -18.08 16.55
N LEU A 52 -1.62 -17.78 15.27
CA LEU A 52 -0.98 -16.53 14.83
C LEU A 52 -1.78 -15.31 15.32
N ILE A 53 -3.09 -15.27 15.07
CA ILE A 53 -3.97 -14.17 15.50
C ILE A 53 -3.92 -14.02 17.02
N GLY A 54 -4.00 -15.13 17.76
CA GLY A 54 -3.90 -15.14 19.22
C GLY A 54 -2.59 -14.52 19.72
N ARG A 55 -1.46 -14.88 19.11
CA ARG A 55 -0.12 -14.36 19.45
C ARG A 55 0.07 -12.89 19.08
N LEU A 56 -0.57 -12.39 18.02
CA LEU A 56 -0.46 -10.99 17.58
C LEU A 56 -1.38 -10.03 18.35
N ARG A 57 -2.35 -10.54 19.14
CA ARG A 57 -3.28 -9.72 19.94
C ARG A 57 -2.62 -8.63 20.80
N PRO A 58 -1.42 -8.80 21.38
CA PRO A 58 -0.71 -7.74 22.12
C PRO A 58 -0.21 -6.56 21.26
N ILE A 59 -0.26 -6.66 19.93
CA ILE A 59 -0.01 -5.54 19.01
C ILE A 59 -1.33 -4.83 18.71
N GLY A 60 -2.39 -5.58 18.43
CA GLY A 60 -3.72 -5.06 18.17
C GLY A 60 -4.76 -6.18 17.97
N GLY A 61 -6.04 -5.83 18.06
CA GLY A 61 -7.12 -6.73 17.68
C GLY A 61 -7.15 -6.94 16.16
N LEU A 62 -7.63 -8.12 15.74
CA LEU A 62 -7.81 -8.39 14.32
C LEU A 62 -8.94 -7.52 13.75
N ASP A 63 -8.64 -6.81 12.66
CA ASP A 63 -9.62 -6.05 11.87
C ASP A 63 -10.06 -6.84 10.64
N ASN A 64 -9.10 -7.25 9.80
CA ASN A 64 -9.35 -8.01 8.59
C ASN A 64 -8.19 -8.98 8.28
N ILE A 65 -8.48 -10.05 7.53
CA ILE A 65 -7.49 -10.97 6.96
C ILE A 65 -7.76 -11.09 5.47
N ARG A 66 -6.72 -10.92 4.67
CA ARG A 66 -6.78 -11.20 3.24
C ARG A 66 -5.73 -12.23 2.89
N HIS A 67 -6.17 -13.32 2.25
CA HIS A 67 -5.26 -14.24 1.60
C HIS A 67 -4.91 -13.67 0.23
N VAL A 68 -3.63 -13.45 -0.03
CA VAL A 68 -3.17 -12.95 -1.32
C VAL A 68 -2.92 -14.15 -2.23
N THR A 69 -3.84 -14.40 -3.16
CA THR A 69 -3.66 -15.36 -4.26
C THR A 69 -3.52 -14.64 -5.58
N GLU A 70 -2.70 -15.18 -6.49
CA GLU A 70 -2.47 -14.59 -7.83
C GLU A 70 -3.67 -14.78 -8.79
N GLU A 71 -4.70 -15.52 -8.36
CA GLU A 71 -5.72 -16.13 -9.24
C GLU A 71 -7.11 -15.46 -9.20
N GLU A 72 -7.29 -14.34 -8.50
CA GLU A 72 -8.57 -13.61 -8.54
C GLU A 72 -8.77 -12.98 -9.93
N GLU A 73 -9.66 -13.55 -10.74
CA GLU A 73 -10.05 -13.01 -12.06
C GLU A 73 -10.89 -11.72 -11.92
N ILE A 74 -10.30 -10.64 -11.42
CA ILE A 74 -10.92 -9.31 -11.42
C ILE A 74 -10.76 -8.65 -12.80
N THR A 75 -11.78 -7.99 -13.32
CA THR A 75 -11.66 -7.22 -14.58
C THR A 75 -10.71 -6.02 -14.41
N LYS A 76 -10.27 -5.42 -15.52
CA LYS A 76 -9.43 -4.22 -15.47
C LYS A 76 -10.13 -3.09 -14.70
N ASP A 77 -11.38 -2.84 -15.02
CA ASP A 77 -12.15 -1.73 -14.45
C ASP A 77 -12.43 -1.94 -12.96
N GLU A 78 -12.75 -3.17 -12.55
CA GLU A 78 -12.89 -3.53 -11.13
C GLU A 78 -11.59 -3.27 -10.36
N GLY A 79 -10.44 -3.72 -10.89
CA GLY A 79 -9.15 -3.48 -10.24
C GLY A 79 -8.80 -1.99 -10.12
N ILE A 80 -9.17 -1.17 -11.11
CA ILE A 80 -9.01 0.30 -11.01
C ILE A 80 -9.90 0.87 -9.89
N VAL A 81 -11.18 0.51 -9.85
CA VAL A 81 -12.14 1.00 -8.85
C VAL A 81 -11.79 0.55 -7.43
N GLU A 82 -11.41 -0.71 -7.25
CA GLU A 82 -10.97 -1.22 -5.94
C GLU A 82 -9.73 -0.50 -5.44
N GLY A 83 -8.73 -0.29 -6.31
CA GLY A 83 -7.52 0.43 -5.92
C GLY A 83 -7.78 1.87 -5.49
N ILE A 84 -8.80 2.55 -6.04
CA ILE A 84 -9.23 3.88 -5.57
C ILE A 84 -9.77 3.79 -4.13
N SER A 85 -10.61 2.79 -3.85
CA SER A 85 -11.16 2.57 -2.50
C SER A 85 -10.04 2.28 -1.50
N TYR A 86 -9.11 1.39 -1.86
CA TYR A 86 -7.95 1.06 -1.03
C TYR A 86 -7.04 2.27 -0.78
N PHE A 87 -6.68 3.03 -1.81
CA PHE A 87 -5.84 4.22 -1.67
C PHE A 87 -6.48 5.23 -0.73
N ASN A 88 -7.78 5.47 -0.89
CA ASN A 88 -8.55 6.40 -0.07
C ASN A 88 -8.71 5.94 1.39
N GLY A 89 -8.55 4.64 1.64
CA GLY A 89 -8.50 4.04 2.97
C GLY A 89 -7.08 3.85 3.51
N GLU A 90 -6.05 4.42 2.91
CA GLU A 90 -4.63 4.22 3.26
C GLU A 90 -4.14 2.77 3.14
N ARG A 91 -4.87 1.90 2.43
CA ARG A 91 -4.50 0.53 2.09
C ARG A 91 -3.62 0.53 0.85
N PHE A 92 -2.48 1.19 0.94
CA PHE A 92 -1.66 1.50 -0.24
C PHE A 92 -1.05 0.27 -0.90
N TRP A 93 -0.76 -0.79 -0.13
CA TRP A 93 -0.27 -2.04 -0.71
C TRP A 93 -1.35 -2.76 -1.50
N GLU A 94 -2.57 -2.85 -0.97
CA GLU A 94 -3.71 -3.44 -1.68
C GLU A 94 -4.13 -2.59 -2.88
N ALA A 95 -4.02 -1.26 -2.79
CA ALA A 95 -4.20 -0.38 -3.94
C ALA A 95 -3.19 -0.71 -5.06
N HIS A 96 -1.91 -0.91 -4.69
CA HIS A 96 -0.87 -1.35 -5.61
C HIS A 96 -1.21 -2.70 -6.26
N GLU A 97 -1.63 -3.69 -5.48
CA GLU A 97 -1.96 -5.03 -6.00
C GLU A 97 -3.17 -5.01 -6.96
N ALA A 98 -4.25 -4.31 -6.58
CA ALA A 98 -5.44 -4.16 -7.42
C ALA A 98 -5.11 -3.47 -8.75
N TRP A 99 -4.34 -2.38 -8.70
CA TRP A 99 -3.90 -1.69 -9.91
C TRP A 99 -2.87 -2.49 -10.72
N GLU A 100 -2.03 -3.32 -10.10
CA GLU A 100 -1.14 -4.22 -10.83
C GLU A 100 -1.93 -5.26 -11.65
N GLY A 101 -3.00 -5.81 -11.08
CA GLY A 101 -3.94 -6.68 -11.78
C GLY A 101 -4.55 -6.02 -13.02
N ALA A 102 -5.00 -4.77 -12.89
CA ALA A 102 -5.49 -3.97 -14.01
C ALA A 102 -4.38 -3.61 -15.03
N TRP A 103 -3.19 -3.24 -14.55
CA TRP A 103 -2.02 -2.87 -15.35
C TRP A 103 -1.54 -4.01 -16.27
N LYS A 104 -1.62 -5.27 -15.79
CA LYS A 104 -1.30 -6.46 -16.60
C LYS A 104 -2.17 -6.55 -17.86
N LYS A 105 -3.40 -6.00 -17.82
CA LYS A 105 -4.37 -5.95 -18.92
C LYS A 105 -4.28 -4.68 -19.77
N CYS A 106 -3.49 -3.69 -19.36
CA CYS A 106 -3.28 -2.43 -20.09
C CYS A 106 -2.22 -2.57 -21.19
N SER A 107 -2.27 -1.67 -22.17
CA SER A 107 -1.26 -1.53 -23.23
C SER A 107 -1.00 -0.05 -23.58
N GLY A 108 0.10 0.22 -24.30
CA GLY A 108 0.45 1.57 -24.76
C GLY A 108 0.53 2.60 -23.62
N ASP A 109 0.01 3.79 -23.88
CA ASP A 109 0.04 4.92 -22.95
C ASP A 109 -0.74 4.66 -21.66
N GLU A 110 -1.85 3.92 -21.74
CA GLU A 110 -2.63 3.51 -20.55
C GLU A 110 -1.75 2.70 -19.60
N LYS A 111 -0.93 1.77 -20.13
CA LYS A 111 -0.04 0.94 -19.31
C LYS A 111 1.00 1.79 -18.57
N SER A 112 1.55 2.81 -19.22
CA SER A 112 2.48 3.75 -18.59
C SER A 112 1.77 4.60 -17.53
N LEU A 113 0.58 5.12 -17.84
CA LEU A 113 -0.22 5.91 -16.92
C LEU A 113 -0.55 5.14 -15.63
N VAL A 114 -1.09 3.92 -15.76
CA VAL A 114 -1.42 3.06 -14.61
C VAL A 114 -0.15 2.69 -13.83
N GLN A 115 0.98 2.47 -14.50
CA GLN A 115 2.27 2.27 -13.82
C GLN A 115 2.67 3.48 -12.97
N GLY A 116 2.43 4.71 -13.45
CA GLY A 116 2.65 5.92 -12.68
C GLY A 116 1.77 5.98 -11.42
N ILE A 117 0.49 5.65 -11.55
CA ILE A 117 -0.47 5.62 -10.42
C ILE A 117 -0.05 4.55 -9.38
N ILE A 118 0.39 3.38 -9.83
CA ILE A 118 0.95 2.33 -8.98
C ILE A 118 2.16 2.85 -8.18
N LEU A 119 3.09 3.56 -8.83
CA LEU A 119 4.27 4.11 -8.15
C LEU A 119 3.90 5.09 -7.03
N VAL A 120 2.80 5.83 -7.17
CA VAL A 120 2.28 6.70 -6.10
C VAL A 120 1.81 5.86 -4.91
N ALA A 121 1.05 4.79 -5.11
CA ALA A 121 0.68 3.88 -4.02
C ALA A 121 1.90 3.28 -3.32
N VAL A 122 2.90 2.81 -4.08
CA VAL A 122 4.13 2.24 -3.50
C VAL A 122 4.91 3.29 -2.70
N ALA A 123 4.94 4.55 -3.14
CA ALA A 123 5.56 5.64 -2.37
C ALA A 123 4.93 5.81 -0.98
N PHE A 124 3.60 5.78 -0.90
CA PHE A 124 2.89 5.85 0.39
C PHE A 124 3.05 4.58 1.23
N ALA A 125 3.11 3.40 0.61
CA ALA A 125 3.43 2.16 1.31
C ALA A 125 4.85 2.19 1.93
N HIS A 126 5.80 2.92 1.33
CA HIS A 126 7.11 3.20 1.94
C HIS A 126 7.00 4.19 3.11
N SER A 127 6.21 5.25 2.95
CA SER A 127 5.96 6.20 4.05
C SER A 127 5.37 5.52 5.29
N GLN A 128 4.47 4.55 5.12
CA GLN A 128 3.92 3.73 6.22
C GLN A 128 4.94 2.87 6.97
N LYS A 129 6.17 2.75 6.45
CA LYS A 129 7.31 2.06 7.08
C LYS A 129 8.36 3.03 7.64
N ASN A 130 8.07 4.34 7.65
CA ASN A 130 9.03 5.40 7.94
C ASN A 130 10.21 5.44 6.96
N ASP A 131 9.93 5.16 5.68
CA ASP A 131 10.87 5.30 4.56
C ASP A 131 10.44 6.46 3.63
N ASP A 132 10.09 7.63 4.18
CA ASP A 132 9.59 8.79 3.42
C ASP A 132 10.53 9.24 2.29
N ASP A 133 11.85 9.22 2.53
CA ASP A 133 12.84 9.56 1.50
C ASP A 133 12.76 8.63 0.29
N ILE A 134 12.48 7.34 0.50
CA ILE A 134 12.27 6.38 -0.59
C ILE A 134 10.98 6.74 -1.32
N GLY A 135 9.90 7.00 -0.59
CA GLY A 135 8.61 7.39 -1.16
C GLY A 135 8.71 8.64 -2.04
N ILE A 136 9.32 9.71 -1.52
CA ILE A 136 9.53 10.96 -2.26
C ILE A 136 10.33 10.72 -3.55
N ASN A 137 11.39 9.91 -3.48
CA ASN A 137 12.21 9.61 -4.66
C ASN A 137 11.46 8.78 -5.72
N MET A 138 10.37 8.09 -5.36
CA MET A 138 9.52 7.38 -6.32
C MET A 138 8.59 8.30 -7.10
N PHE A 139 8.23 9.48 -6.58
CA PHE A 139 7.34 10.41 -7.26
C PHE A 139 7.91 10.93 -8.59
N GLY A 140 9.23 11.12 -8.69
CA GLY A 140 9.86 11.47 -9.97
C GLY A 140 9.62 10.42 -11.06
N ARG A 141 9.73 9.13 -10.72
CA ARG A 141 9.42 8.01 -11.62
C ARG A 141 7.92 7.93 -11.93
N ALA A 142 7.06 8.25 -10.96
CA ALA A 142 5.62 8.29 -11.17
C ALA A 142 5.24 9.38 -12.17
N LEU A 143 5.79 10.59 -12.03
CA LEU A 143 5.58 11.71 -12.95
C LEU A 143 6.06 11.39 -14.37
N GLU A 144 7.24 10.78 -14.50
CA GLU A 144 7.78 10.32 -15.80
C GLU A 144 6.81 9.37 -16.50
N LYS A 145 6.24 8.41 -15.74
CA LYS A 145 5.30 7.42 -16.27
C LYS A 145 3.94 8.00 -16.64
N MET A 146 3.45 9.00 -15.90
CA MET A 146 2.23 9.74 -16.25
C MET A 146 2.43 10.67 -17.46
N GLY A 147 3.67 10.99 -17.83
CA GLY A 147 3.97 11.90 -18.94
C GLY A 147 3.36 13.27 -18.72
N GLU A 148 2.68 13.82 -19.72
CA GLU A 148 1.95 15.10 -19.64
C GLU A 148 0.43 14.92 -19.43
N PHE A 149 -0.03 13.69 -19.17
CA PHE A 149 -1.46 13.44 -18.99
C PHE A 149 -1.95 14.09 -17.69
N ALA A 150 -2.90 15.01 -17.82
CA ALA A 150 -3.52 15.74 -16.70
C ALA A 150 -5.05 15.65 -16.71
N GLY A 151 -5.61 14.64 -17.38
CA GLY A 151 -7.05 14.40 -17.46
C GLY A 151 -7.57 13.49 -16.35
N ILE A 152 -8.83 13.06 -16.53
CA ILE A 152 -9.46 12.04 -15.68
C ILE A 152 -9.22 10.67 -16.30
N TYR A 153 -8.73 9.72 -15.50
CA TYR A 153 -8.66 8.30 -15.84
C TYR A 153 -9.61 7.53 -14.93
N HIS A 154 -10.71 7.02 -15.47
CA HIS A 154 -11.87 6.54 -14.71
C HIS A 154 -12.42 7.62 -13.76
N ASN A 155 -12.10 7.54 -12.47
CA ASN A 155 -12.45 8.54 -11.45
C ASN A 155 -11.20 9.16 -10.78
N ILE A 156 -10.03 8.96 -11.39
CA ILE A 156 -8.75 9.45 -10.88
C ILE A 156 -8.43 10.76 -11.60
N ASP A 157 -8.35 11.85 -10.83
CA ASP A 157 -7.82 13.12 -11.31
C ASP A 157 -6.28 13.08 -11.32
N VAL A 158 -5.72 12.75 -12.49
CA VAL A 158 -4.27 12.60 -12.64
C VAL A 158 -3.57 13.95 -12.53
N GLY A 159 -4.19 15.04 -12.99
CA GLY A 159 -3.66 16.40 -12.85
C GLY A 159 -3.49 16.78 -11.38
N ARG A 160 -4.47 16.44 -10.53
CA ARG A 160 -4.41 16.64 -9.08
C ARG A 160 -3.34 15.77 -8.43
N ILE A 161 -3.21 14.50 -8.82
CA ILE A 161 -2.12 13.63 -8.32
C ILE A 161 -0.76 14.25 -8.65
N ARG A 162 -0.52 14.61 -9.92
CA ARG A 162 0.74 15.22 -10.37
C ARG A 162 1.09 16.46 -9.56
N SER A 163 0.12 17.36 -9.38
CA SER A 163 0.31 18.59 -8.61
C SER A 163 0.68 18.29 -7.14
N LYS A 164 -0.02 17.35 -6.51
CA LYS A 164 0.23 16.96 -5.12
C LYS A 164 1.61 16.33 -4.92
N ILE A 165 1.98 15.36 -5.75
CA ILE A 165 3.26 14.67 -5.59
C ILE A 165 4.44 15.56 -5.95
N THR A 166 4.27 16.53 -6.88
CA THR A 166 5.28 17.56 -7.16
C THR A 166 5.51 18.44 -5.93
N ALA A 167 4.45 18.94 -5.30
CA ALA A 167 4.58 19.73 -4.06
C ALA A 167 5.27 18.94 -2.93
N MET A 168 4.95 17.66 -2.76
CA MET A 168 5.61 16.81 -1.76
C MET A 168 7.10 16.59 -2.06
N MET A 169 7.48 16.50 -3.34
CA MET A 169 8.88 16.43 -3.74
C MET A 169 9.63 17.71 -3.41
N ASP A 170 9.05 18.87 -3.74
CA ASP A 170 9.63 20.18 -3.50
C ASP A 170 9.80 20.47 -2.00
N GLU A 171 8.78 20.13 -1.21
CA GLU A 171 8.78 20.30 0.25
C GLU A 171 9.55 19.21 0.99
N ARG A 172 9.96 18.14 0.30
CA ARG A 172 10.58 16.93 0.88
C ARG A 172 9.75 16.36 2.04
N ARG A 173 8.43 16.34 1.89
CA ARG A 173 7.49 15.95 2.95
C ARG A 173 6.31 15.17 2.38
N MET A 174 6.06 14.00 2.94
CA MET A 174 4.88 13.20 2.61
C MET A 174 3.63 13.83 3.22
N GLU A 175 2.55 13.90 2.44
CA GLU A 175 1.24 14.35 2.90
C GLU A 175 0.16 13.42 2.34
N LEU A 176 -0.66 12.86 3.23
CA LEU A 176 -1.75 11.98 2.83
C LEU A 176 -2.81 12.75 2.05
N PHE A 177 -3.37 12.11 1.04
CA PHE A 177 -4.51 12.66 0.30
C PHE A 177 -5.39 11.55 -0.23
N ARG A 178 -6.60 11.93 -0.62
CA ARG A 178 -7.56 11.06 -1.30
C ARG A 178 -7.60 11.39 -2.78
N ILE A 179 -7.69 10.35 -3.61
CA ILE A 179 -7.86 10.44 -5.06
C ILE A 179 -9.35 10.38 -5.44
#